data_AF-A0A7C3NGY3-F1
#
_entry.id   AF-A0A7C3NGY3-F1
#
_cell.length_a   1.000
_cell.length_b   1.000
_cell.length_c   1.000
_cell.angle_alpha   90.00
_cell.angle_beta   90.00
_cell.angle_gamma   90.00
#
_symmetry.space_group_name_H-M   'P 1'
#
loop_
_entity.id
_entity.type
_entity.pdbx_description
1 polymer ?
#
loop_
_entity_poly.entity_id
_entity_poly.type
_entity_poly.pdbx_seq_one_letter_code
_entity_poly.pdbx_strand_id
1 'polypeptide(L)'
;MKRSDSGTALLALVILNLFLVGSVHAQRSGGASQDPVAGSRVFGSKGCAQCHAVDGVGGKIAADLGRIAKPRTFYDLASAMWNHLPEMAAQLRKLKKPPPELTPRETGDLIAFLATVNYFDPGGDGKAGKKIFAAKECVICHQIEGVGGVFGPSLDSVVQFGPIFFAATMWNHGPAMAEAMRARGVKRPQFSGHELRDLIAYVKAVSRARGDQPMQVLPGRAEEGERLFAARGCVDCHGIKGVGGPVGPALSGKRLYSSLFDFAAAMWNKGPVMMREMQRRVVPVPPLQANELADIVGYLYALEYFAGPGDPRRGEEIIKAKGCLDCHAVGGKGGRAAPDFEKSRGLNEPANVVAAMWNHGVAMEQKMRDEKLFWPMFKGDEFTQVVGYLQSLGPRRR
;
A
#
# COMPACT_ATOMS: atom_id res chain seq x y z
N MET A 1 -8.13 -84.61 -24.14
CA MET A 1 -9.51 -84.71 -23.63
C MET A 1 -9.73 -83.57 -22.64
N LYS A 2 -10.67 -82.64 -22.92
CA LYS A 2 -11.30 -81.59 -22.06
C LYS A 2 -10.37 -80.66 -21.25
N ARG A 3 -10.11 -79.41 -21.67
CA ARG A 3 -10.85 -78.14 -21.37
C ARG A 3 -11.18 -77.91 -19.88
N SER A 4 -10.57 -76.88 -19.29
CA SER A 4 -11.28 -75.77 -18.64
C SER A 4 -10.30 -74.61 -18.33
N ASP A 5 -10.67 -73.42 -18.77
CA ASP A 5 -10.02 -72.13 -18.56
C ASP A 5 -10.03 -71.67 -17.10
N SER A 6 -9.07 -70.83 -16.73
CA SER A 6 -9.27 -69.64 -15.88
C SER A 6 -8.02 -68.76 -15.94
N GLY A 7 -8.20 -67.54 -16.46
CA GLY A 7 -7.13 -66.60 -16.81
C GLY A 7 -6.34 -66.05 -15.62
N THR A 8 -5.03 -65.98 -15.82
CA THR A 8 -4.10 -65.21 -14.99
C THR A 8 -3.84 -63.85 -15.66
N ALA A 9 -4.59 -62.83 -15.25
CA ALA A 9 -4.19 -61.45 -15.44
C ALA A 9 -3.25 -61.06 -14.29
N LEU A 10 -1.93 -61.03 -14.53
CA LEU A 10 -0.98 -60.46 -13.59
C LEU A 10 -0.76 -58.99 -13.95
N LEU A 11 -1.26 -58.14 -13.05
CA LEU A 11 -1.26 -56.69 -13.07
C LEU A 11 0.19 -56.14 -13.14
N ALA A 12 0.50 -55.31 -14.14
CA ALA A 12 1.69 -54.48 -14.15
C ALA A 12 1.54 -53.38 -13.08
N LEU A 13 2.46 -53.36 -12.10
CA LEU A 13 2.51 -52.36 -11.05
C LEU A 13 3.06 -51.04 -11.62
N VAL A 14 2.18 -50.15 -12.07
CA VAL A 14 2.56 -48.76 -12.39
C VAL A 14 2.68 -47.99 -11.07
N ILE A 15 3.91 -47.76 -10.62
CA ILE A 15 4.19 -46.82 -9.52
C ILE A 15 3.97 -45.41 -10.06
N LEU A 16 2.75 -44.90 -9.90
CA LEU A 16 2.43 -43.50 -10.13
C LEU A 16 3.01 -42.68 -8.97
N ASN A 17 4.18 -42.08 -9.17
CA ASN A 17 4.72 -41.05 -8.29
C ASN A 17 3.77 -39.83 -8.32
N LEU A 18 2.76 -39.82 -7.45
CA LEU A 18 2.07 -38.60 -7.09
C LEU A 18 3.07 -37.69 -6.37
N PHE A 19 3.62 -36.73 -7.11
CA PHE A 19 4.08 -35.49 -6.50
C PHE A 19 2.87 -34.87 -5.80
N LEU A 20 2.77 -35.08 -4.48
CA LEU A 20 1.99 -34.23 -3.59
C LEU A 20 2.61 -32.84 -3.68
N VAL A 21 2.15 -32.07 -4.67
CA VAL A 21 2.20 -30.62 -4.62
C VAL A 21 1.38 -30.26 -3.40
N GLY A 22 2.06 -30.10 -2.27
CA GLY A 22 1.45 -29.60 -1.05
C GLY A 22 0.69 -28.35 -1.44
N SER A 23 -0.64 -28.44 -1.36
CA SER A 23 -1.49 -27.27 -1.50
C SER A 23 -1.11 -26.36 -0.35
N VAL A 24 -0.24 -25.39 -0.65
CA VAL A 24 -0.03 -24.22 0.17
C VAL A 24 -1.41 -23.59 0.24
N HIS A 25 -2.13 -23.92 1.31
CA HIS A 25 -3.33 -23.20 1.69
C HIS A 25 -2.83 -21.81 2.04
N ALA A 26 -2.82 -20.94 1.02
CA ALA A 26 -2.74 -19.51 1.23
C ALA A 26 -3.85 -19.20 2.22
N GLN A 27 -3.45 -18.96 3.46
CA GLN A 27 -4.35 -18.52 4.49
C GLN A 27 -4.93 -17.22 3.96
N ARG A 28 -6.19 -17.26 3.52
CA ARG A 28 -6.93 -16.04 3.17
C ARG A 28 -6.73 -15.11 4.35
N SER A 29 -6.07 -13.98 4.11
CA SER A 29 -6.13 -12.82 4.98
C SER A 29 -7.58 -12.34 4.98
N GLY A 30 -8.44 -13.04 5.72
CA GLY A 30 -9.76 -12.57 6.11
C GLY A 30 -9.65 -11.43 7.13
N GLY A 31 -8.76 -10.49 6.86
CA GLY A 31 -8.60 -9.24 7.60
C GLY A 31 -9.65 -8.24 7.14
N ALA A 32 -9.83 -7.19 7.94
CA ALA A 32 -10.60 -6.03 7.51
C ALA A 32 -10.09 -5.53 6.16
N SER A 33 -11.02 -5.27 5.24
CA SER A 33 -10.77 -4.59 3.96
C SER A 33 -9.85 -3.38 4.18
N GLN A 34 -8.89 -3.18 3.26
CA GLN A 34 -7.99 -2.02 3.21
C GLN A 34 -8.19 -1.31 1.88
N ASP A 35 -9.45 -1.14 1.45
CA ASP A 35 -9.83 -0.51 0.18
C ASP A 35 -9.85 1.02 0.38
N PRO A 36 -8.91 1.77 -0.24
CA PRO A 36 -8.83 3.22 -0.07
C PRO A 36 -10.02 3.97 -0.68
N VAL A 37 -10.73 3.38 -1.65
CA VAL A 37 -11.95 3.97 -2.21
C VAL A 37 -13.13 3.75 -1.29
N ALA A 38 -13.24 2.56 -0.71
CA ALA A 38 -14.17 2.37 0.39
C ALA A 38 -13.87 3.34 1.53
N GLY A 39 -12.58 3.55 1.84
CA GLY A 39 -12.14 4.47 2.86
C GLY A 39 -12.47 5.94 2.60
N SER A 40 -12.39 6.39 1.35
CA SER A 40 -12.80 7.76 0.98
C SER A 40 -14.30 7.98 1.20
N ARG A 41 -15.12 6.95 0.93
CA ARG A 41 -16.56 6.96 1.25
C ARG A 41 -16.79 7.00 2.76
N VAL A 42 -16.03 6.23 3.55
CA VAL A 42 -16.07 6.29 5.02
C VAL A 42 -15.69 7.69 5.52
N PHE A 43 -14.64 8.29 4.99
CA PHE A 43 -14.18 9.64 5.35
C PHE A 43 -15.26 10.70 5.11
N GLY A 44 -15.99 10.60 4.00
CA GLY A 44 -17.15 11.46 3.71
C GLY A 44 -18.36 11.16 4.61
N SER A 45 -18.78 9.89 4.66
CA SER A 45 -20.04 9.47 5.31
C SER A 45 -19.99 9.57 6.84
N LYS A 46 -18.82 9.36 7.46
CA LYS A 46 -18.59 9.55 8.90
C LYS A 46 -18.33 11.01 9.28
N GLY A 47 -18.37 11.92 8.30
CA GLY A 47 -18.29 13.36 8.54
C GLY A 47 -16.87 13.90 8.76
N CYS A 48 -15.82 13.10 8.54
CA CYS A 48 -14.43 13.54 8.68
C CYS A 48 -14.13 14.74 7.75
N ALA A 49 -14.66 14.69 6.52
CA ALA A 49 -14.55 15.75 5.52
C ALA A 49 -15.22 17.09 5.90
N GLN A 50 -16.04 17.13 6.96
CA GLN A 50 -16.65 18.38 7.44
C GLN A 50 -15.63 19.25 8.20
N CYS A 51 -14.60 18.63 8.76
CA CYS A 51 -13.55 19.33 9.50
C CYS A 51 -12.23 19.32 8.74
N HIS A 52 -11.84 18.16 8.20
CA HIS A 52 -10.58 17.96 7.48
C HIS A 52 -10.77 18.16 5.98
N ALA A 53 -9.83 18.87 5.37
CA ALA A 53 -9.68 18.91 3.91
C ALA A 53 -8.74 17.80 3.44
N VAL A 54 -8.85 17.46 2.16
CA VAL A 54 -7.87 16.69 1.39
C VAL A 54 -7.56 17.49 0.14
N ASP A 55 -6.33 17.98 0.02
CA ASP A 55 -5.85 18.80 -1.10
C ASP A 55 -6.72 20.04 -1.39
N GLY A 56 -7.21 20.67 -0.32
CA GLY A 56 -8.08 21.84 -0.37
C GLY A 56 -9.57 21.54 -0.56
N VAL A 57 -9.96 20.27 -0.67
CA VAL A 57 -11.36 19.83 -0.77
C VAL A 57 -11.86 19.34 0.60
N GLY A 58 -12.89 19.98 1.16
CA GLY A 58 -13.48 19.63 2.44
C GLY A 58 -13.53 20.79 3.44
N GLY A 59 -13.59 20.46 4.73
CA GLY A 59 -13.66 21.41 5.82
C GLY A 59 -12.35 22.17 6.06
N LYS A 60 -12.47 23.38 6.62
CA LYS A 60 -11.32 24.22 7.01
C LYS A 60 -11.16 24.36 8.53
N ILE A 61 -11.87 23.54 9.30
CA ILE A 61 -11.86 23.58 10.77
C ILE A 61 -10.57 22.94 11.29
N ALA A 62 -10.14 21.85 10.66
CA ALA A 62 -8.95 21.09 10.99
C ALA A 62 -7.95 21.10 9.83
N ALA A 63 -6.77 20.52 10.06
CA ALA A 63 -5.70 20.47 9.07
C ALA A 63 -6.13 19.77 7.77
N ASP A 64 -5.58 20.24 6.65
CA ASP A 64 -5.66 19.58 5.36
C ASP A 64 -4.74 18.34 5.36
N LEU A 65 -5.35 17.16 5.36
CA LEU A 65 -4.64 15.89 5.48
C LEU A 65 -3.80 15.56 4.23
N GLY A 66 -4.09 16.21 3.09
CA GLY A 66 -3.28 16.15 1.86
C GLY A 66 -2.03 17.03 1.90
N ARG A 67 -1.83 17.81 2.97
CA ARG A 67 -0.74 18.79 3.07
C ARG A 67 0.13 18.65 4.31
N ILE A 68 -0.13 17.64 5.15
CA ILE A 68 0.68 17.36 6.36
C ILE A 68 1.73 16.29 6.10
N ALA A 69 2.81 16.30 6.89
CA ALA A 69 3.88 15.31 6.80
C ALA A 69 3.34 13.88 7.01
N LYS A 70 3.70 12.96 6.10
CA LYS A 70 3.14 11.60 5.98
C LYS A 70 3.38 10.74 7.23
N PRO A 71 2.32 10.32 7.96
CA PRO A 71 2.37 9.09 8.75
C PRO A 71 2.64 7.91 7.80
N ARG A 72 3.52 6.97 8.15
CA ARG A 72 4.12 6.02 7.19
C ARG A 72 3.48 4.64 7.23
N THR A 73 2.92 4.25 8.36
CA THR A 73 2.39 2.90 8.60
C THR A 73 0.94 2.95 9.08
N PHE A 74 0.26 1.80 9.04
CA PHE A 74 -1.05 1.61 9.65
C PHE A 74 -1.05 2.11 11.11
N TYR A 75 -0.01 1.75 11.87
CA TYR A 75 0.10 2.10 13.28
C TYR A 75 0.48 3.56 13.52
N ASP A 76 1.22 4.21 12.62
CA ASP A 76 1.44 5.66 12.70
C ASP A 76 0.10 6.40 12.57
N LEU A 77 -0.73 6.03 11.60
CA LEU A 77 -2.06 6.61 11.41
C LEU A 77 -2.99 6.31 12.58
N ALA A 78 -3.03 5.05 13.04
CA ALA A 78 -3.83 4.68 14.21
C ALA A 78 -3.39 5.44 15.47
N SER A 79 -2.08 5.59 15.69
CA SER A 79 -1.55 6.37 16.81
C SER A 79 -1.88 7.86 16.69
N ALA A 80 -1.80 8.44 15.48
CA ALA A 80 -2.19 9.82 15.22
C ALA A 80 -3.69 10.04 15.48
N MET A 81 -4.55 9.13 15.02
CA MET A 81 -5.99 9.17 15.29
C MET A 81 -6.29 9.11 16.79
N TRP A 82 -5.65 8.19 17.52
CA TRP A 82 -5.80 8.05 18.97
C TRP A 82 -5.33 9.30 19.71
N ASN A 83 -4.15 9.81 19.37
CA ASN A 83 -3.54 10.98 19.99
C ASN A 83 -4.38 12.24 19.76
N HIS A 84 -5.01 12.35 18.58
CA HIS A 84 -5.85 13.49 18.22
C HIS A 84 -7.32 13.36 18.69
N LEU A 85 -7.70 12.21 19.28
CA LEU A 85 -9.08 11.94 19.71
C LEU A 85 -9.65 12.99 20.66
N PRO A 86 -8.95 13.44 21.72
CA PRO A 86 -9.49 14.45 22.64
C PRO A 86 -9.84 15.78 21.96
N GLU A 87 -9.01 16.23 21.02
CA GLU A 87 -9.25 17.45 20.24
C GLU A 87 -10.45 17.29 19.32
N MET A 88 -10.54 16.16 18.60
CA MET A 88 -11.69 15.85 17.75
C MET A 88 -12.98 15.78 18.57
N ALA A 89 -12.96 15.10 19.71
CA ALA A 89 -14.10 15.00 20.61
C ALA A 89 -14.54 16.38 21.13
N ALA A 90 -13.59 17.26 21.45
CA ALA A 90 -13.88 18.63 21.88
C ALA A 90 -14.54 19.46 20.78
N GLN A 91 -14.07 19.37 19.54
CA GLN A 91 -14.70 20.06 18.42
C GLN A 91 -16.09 19.50 18.11
N LEU A 92 -16.26 18.18 18.14
CA LEU A 92 -17.57 17.54 17.95
C LEU A 92 -18.59 18.01 19.00
N ARG A 93 -18.20 18.12 20.28
CA ARG A 93 -19.08 18.67 21.33
C ARG A 93 -19.45 20.13 21.07
N LYS A 94 -18.49 20.97 20.66
CA LYS A 94 -18.77 22.39 20.30
C LYS A 94 -19.78 22.47 19.16
N LEU A 95 -19.66 21.58 18.17
CA LEU A 95 -20.56 21.48 17.02
C LEU A 95 -21.86 20.71 17.33
N LYS A 96 -22.03 20.20 18.56
CA LYS A 96 -23.15 19.34 18.98
C LYS A 96 -23.37 18.14 18.05
N LYS A 97 -22.28 17.55 17.57
CA LYS A 97 -22.30 16.35 16.72
C LYS A 97 -21.88 15.12 17.54
N PRO A 98 -22.54 13.96 17.34
CA PRO A 98 -22.08 12.72 17.96
C PRO A 98 -20.74 12.29 17.35
N PRO A 99 -19.87 11.61 18.12
CA PRO A 99 -18.68 10.98 17.56
C PRO A 99 -19.04 9.90 16.54
N PRO A 100 -18.28 9.76 15.44
CA PRO A 100 -18.53 8.70 14.48
C PRO A 100 -18.07 7.35 15.04
N GLU A 101 -18.94 6.35 14.97
CA GLU A 101 -18.55 4.96 15.20
C GLU A 101 -17.92 4.35 13.94
N LEU A 102 -16.87 3.55 14.11
CA LEU A 102 -16.20 2.85 13.02
C LEU A 102 -16.28 1.34 13.25
N THR A 103 -16.79 0.61 12.25
CA THR A 103 -16.64 -0.85 12.22
C THR A 103 -15.19 -1.22 11.89
N PRO A 104 -14.72 -2.44 12.21
CA PRO A 104 -13.36 -2.86 11.85
C PRO A 104 -13.05 -2.75 10.36
N ARG A 105 -14.03 -3.04 9.51
CA ARG A 105 -13.90 -2.87 8.05
C ARG A 105 -13.71 -1.40 7.68
N GLU A 106 -14.59 -0.52 8.19
CA GLU A 106 -14.49 0.91 7.94
C GLU A 106 -13.19 1.51 8.46
N THR A 107 -12.69 1.05 9.62
CA THR A 107 -11.38 1.46 10.16
C THR A 107 -10.25 1.05 9.24
N GLY A 108 -10.25 -0.19 8.75
CA GLY A 108 -9.27 -0.67 7.80
C GLY A 108 -9.26 0.15 6.50
N ASP A 109 -10.43 0.30 5.90
CA ASP A 109 -10.62 1.07 4.68
C ASP A 109 -10.23 2.54 4.87
N LEU A 110 -10.64 3.18 5.99
CA LEU A 110 -10.33 4.57 6.32
C LEU A 110 -8.83 4.80 6.47
N ILE A 111 -8.12 3.94 7.23
CA ILE A 111 -6.67 4.08 7.40
C ILE A 111 -5.97 3.86 6.06
N ALA A 112 -6.44 2.92 5.24
CA ALA A 112 -5.91 2.73 3.89
C ALA A 112 -6.12 3.99 3.02
N PHE A 113 -7.30 4.62 3.07
CA PHE A 113 -7.55 5.90 2.42
C PHE A 113 -6.59 6.99 2.91
N LEU A 114 -6.47 7.19 4.23
CA LEU A 114 -5.61 8.22 4.82
C LEU A 114 -4.12 8.01 4.50
N ALA A 115 -3.67 6.76 4.45
CA ALA A 115 -2.33 6.41 3.97
C ALA A 115 -2.11 6.86 2.52
N THR A 116 -3.19 6.93 1.75
CA THR A 116 -3.16 7.22 0.32
C THR A 116 -3.51 8.66 -0.05
N VAL A 117 -3.98 9.46 0.91
CA VAL A 117 -4.27 10.89 0.72
C VAL A 117 -3.04 11.65 0.20
N ASN A 118 -1.83 11.19 0.54
CA ASN A 118 -0.56 11.72 0.01
C ASN A 118 0.17 10.72 -0.91
N TYR A 119 -0.54 9.75 -1.50
CA TYR A 119 0.01 8.75 -2.43
C TYR A 119 0.33 9.36 -3.78
N PHE A 120 -0.50 10.29 -4.23
CA PHE A 120 -0.22 11.11 -5.40
C PHE A 120 0.56 12.33 -4.95
N ASP A 121 1.85 12.41 -5.31
CA ASP A 121 2.65 13.61 -5.05
C ASP A 121 2.00 14.84 -5.72
N PRO A 122 2.27 16.08 -5.23
CA PRO A 122 1.81 17.30 -5.88
C PRO A 122 2.12 17.29 -7.39
N GLY A 123 1.30 17.99 -8.17
CA GLY A 123 1.52 18.11 -9.63
C GLY A 123 2.92 18.64 -9.96
N GLY A 124 3.51 18.13 -11.06
CA GLY A 124 4.80 18.62 -11.55
C GLY A 124 4.72 19.96 -12.26
N ASP A 125 5.87 20.59 -12.47
CA ASP A 125 5.99 21.80 -13.29
C ASP A 125 6.17 21.44 -14.77
N GLY A 126 5.13 21.67 -15.57
CA GLY A 126 5.18 21.40 -17.01
C GLY A 126 6.22 22.22 -17.79
N LYS A 127 6.62 23.41 -17.31
CA LYS A 127 7.70 24.19 -17.93
C LYS A 127 9.06 23.54 -17.67
N ALA A 128 9.29 23.07 -16.44
CA ALA A 128 10.47 22.27 -16.12
C ALA A 128 10.46 20.94 -16.91
N GLY A 129 9.31 20.29 -17.02
CA GLY A 129 9.12 19.07 -17.81
C GLY A 129 9.46 19.23 -19.28
N LYS A 130 9.07 20.37 -19.90
CA LYS A 130 9.46 20.70 -21.29
C LYS A 130 10.97 20.79 -21.46
N LYS A 131 11.67 21.42 -20.50
CA LYS A 131 13.14 21.49 -20.52
C LYS A 131 13.77 20.12 -20.38
N ILE A 132 13.22 19.26 -19.51
CA ILE A 132 13.68 17.87 -19.33
C ILE A 132 13.46 17.06 -20.62
N PHE A 133 12.32 17.19 -21.27
CA PHE A 133 12.01 16.49 -22.52
C PHE A 133 13.02 16.80 -23.63
N ALA A 134 13.45 18.06 -23.75
CA ALA A 134 14.50 18.46 -24.68
C ALA A 134 15.90 18.00 -24.22
N ALA A 135 16.26 18.25 -22.96
CA ALA A 135 17.58 17.95 -22.42
C ALA A 135 17.89 16.44 -22.33
N LYS A 136 16.87 15.60 -22.20
CA LYS A 136 16.97 14.13 -22.20
C LYS A 136 16.74 13.54 -23.59
N GLU A 137 16.74 14.39 -24.63
CA GLU A 137 16.69 14.02 -26.05
C GLU A 137 15.41 13.28 -26.48
N CYS A 138 14.34 13.33 -25.69
CA CYS A 138 13.06 12.70 -26.02
C CYS A 138 12.48 13.26 -27.33
N VAL A 139 12.68 14.57 -27.56
CA VAL A 139 12.25 15.32 -28.76
C VAL A 139 12.88 14.81 -30.06
N ILE A 140 14.02 14.11 -30.00
CA ILE A 140 14.66 13.54 -31.20
C ILE A 140 13.78 12.47 -31.83
N CYS A 141 13.00 11.74 -31.02
CA CYS A 141 12.18 10.63 -31.47
C CYS A 141 10.68 10.88 -31.35
N HIS A 142 10.24 11.57 -30.30
CA HIS A 142 8.84 11.77 -29.99
C HIS A 142 8.36 13.17 -30.37
N GLN A 143 7.16 13.22 -30.96
CA GLN A 143 6.50 14.45 -31.35
C GLN A 143 5.52 14.91 -30.26
N ILE A 144 5.51 16.22 -29.98
CA ILE A 144 4.51 16.91 -29.16
C ILE A 144 4.09 18.19 -29.90
N GLU A 145 2.79 18.36 -30.10
CA GLU A 145 2.15 19.47 -30.82
C GLU A 145 2.80 19.74 -32.19
N GLY A 146 3.14 18.67 -32.90
CA GLY A 146 3.82 18.75 -34.20
C GLY A 146 5.34 18.98 -34.13
N VAL A 147 5.92 19.20 -32.94
CA VAL A 147 7.36 19.45 -32.75
C VAL A 147 8.09 18.20 -32.28
N GLY A 148 9.17 17.84 -32.96
CA GLY A 148 10.04 16.71 -32.62
C GLY A 148 10.13 15.68 -33.75
N GLY A 149 10.74 14.53 -33.45
CA GLY A 149 10.85 13.41 -34.39
C GLY A 149 9.56 12.60 -34.52
N VAL A 150 9.45 11.86 -35.62
CA VAL A 150 8.32 10.95 -35.94
C VAL A 150 8.72 9.47 -35.86
N PHE A 151 9.87 9.17 -35.25
CA PHE A 151 10.36 7.79 -35.11
C PHE A 151 9.64 7.05 -34.00
N GLY A 152 9.38 7.73 -32.88
CA GLY A 152 8.53 7.26 -31.81
C GLY A 152 7.08 7.72 -32.04
N PRO A 153 6.11 7.12 -31.33
CA PRO A 153 4.74 7.60 -31.36
C PRO A 153 4.66 9.05 -30.91
N SER A 154 3.76 9.82 -31.52
CA SER A 154 3.35 11.13 -31.01
C SER A 154 2.76 10.98 -29.61
N LEU A 155 3.07 11.93 -28.73
CA LEU A 155 2.56 11.95 -27.36
C LEU A 155 1.29 12.80 -27.22
N ASP A 156 0.81 13.41 -28.31
CA ASP A 156 -0.40 14.27 -28.34
C ASP A 156 -1.70 13.51 -28.01
N SER A 157 -1.69 12.19 -28.21
CA SER A 157 -2.82 11.29 -28.01
C SER A 157 -2.74 10.48 -26.71
N VAL A 158 -1.75 10.73 -25.85
CA VAL A 158 -1.65 10.04 -24.56
C VAL A 158 -2.83 10.45 -23.69
N VAL A 159 -3.64 9.48 -23.27
CA VAL A 159 -4.86 9.71 -22.46
C VAL A 159 -4.66 9.38 -20.97
N GLN A 160 -3.68 8.56 -20.65
CA GLN A 160 -3.41 8.09 -19.29
C GLN A 160 -2.11 8.69 -18.79
N PHE A 161 -2.15 9.22 -17.57
CA PHE A 161 -1.02 9.92 -16.96
C PHE A 161 -0.80 9.42 -15.54
N GLY A 162 0.45 9.52 -15.09
CA GLY A 162 0.84 9.17 -13.73
C GLY A 162 2.00 8.19 -13.68
N PRO A 163 2.64 8.07 -12.51
CA PRO A 163 3.88 7.30 -12.36
C PRO A 163 3.70 5.82 -12.66
N ILE A 164 2.59 5.19 -12.27
CA ILE A 164 2.33 3.77 -12.55
C ILE A 164 2.11 3.53 -14.04
N PHE A 165 1.30 4.36 -14.70
CA PHE A 165 1.08 4.25 -16.14
C PHE A 165 2.37 4.45 -16.92
N PHE A 166 3.18 5.45 -16.54
CA PHE A 166 4.50 5.65 -17.12
C PHE A 166 5.38 4.42 -16.94
N ALA A 167 5.47 3.88 -15.72
CA ALA A 167 6.28 2.71 -15.42
C ALA A 167 5.87 1.49 -16.24
N ALA A 168 4.56 1.19 -16.34
CA ALA A 168 4.05 0.08 -17.14
C ALA A 168 4.31 0.29 -18.64
N THR A 169 3.99 1.47 -19.16
CA THR A 169 4.18 1.81 -20.58
C THR A 169 5.65 1.72 -20.97
N MET A 170 6.54 2.30 -20.17
CA MET A 170 7.98 2.31 -20.43
C MET A 170 8.66 0.96 -20.18
N TRP A 171 8.12 0.13 -19.29
CA TRP A 171 8.57 -1.26 -19.12
C TRP A 171 8.31 -2.05 -20.40
N ASN A 172 7.09 -1.97 -20.95
CA ASN A 172 6.70 -2.68 -22.16
C ASN A 172 7.36 -2.11 -23.42
N HIS A 173 7.51 -0.79 -23.52
CA HIS A 173 8.09 -0.13 -24.69
C HIS A 173 9.63 -0.02 -24.62
N GLY A 174 10.21 -0.20 -23.43
CA GLY A 174 11.62 0.01 -23.14
C GLY A 174 12.61 -0.77 -24.02
N PRO A 175 12.38 -2.06 -24.34
CA PRO A 175 13.25 -2.81 -25.24
C PRO A 175 13.33 -2.20 -26.64
N ALA A 176 12.19 -1.86 -27.24
CA ALA A 176 12.14 -1.23 -28.56
C ALA A 176 12.81 0.15 -28.56
N MET A 177 12.57 0.96 -27.52
CA MET A 177 13.27 2.23 -27.34
C MET A 177 14.78 2.04 -27.21
N ALA A 178 15.24 1.06 -26.44
CA ALA A 178 16.66 0.81 -26.23
C ALA A 178 17.38 0.41 -27.53
N GLU A 179 16.73 -0.39 -28.37
CA GLU A 179 17.23 -0.73 -29.70
C GLU A 179 17.33 0.50 -30.61
N ALA A 180 16.25 1.29 -30.68
CA ALA A 180 16.21 2.51 -31.49
C ALA A 180 17.24 3.55 -31.04
N MET A 181 17.43 3.70 -29.72
CA MET A 181 18.46 4.57 -29.11
C MET A 181 19.86 4.13 -29.53
N ARG A 182 20.18 2.83 -29.39
CA ARG A 182 21.48 2.27 -29.79
C ARG A 182 21.76 2.48 -31.27
N ALA A 183 20.77 2.24 -32.13
CA ALA A 183 20.91 2.41 -33.58
C ALA A 183 21.20 3.86 -34.00
N ARG A 184 20.85 4.85 -33.16
CA ARG A 184 20.98 6.28 -33.43
C ARG A 184 22.02 6.98 -32.57
N GLY A 185 22.77 6.25 -31.74
CA GLY A 185 23.74 6.82 -30.82
C GLY A 185 23.14 7.68 -29.70
N VAL A 186 21.84 7.56 -29.42
CA VAL A 186 21.16 8.29 -28.34
C VAL A 186 21.46 7.59 -27.02
N LYS A 187 21.95 8.35 -26.03
CA LYS A 187 22.21 7.80 -24.70
C LYS A 187 20.90 7.66 -23.93
N ARG A 188 20.64 6.47 -23.37
CA ARG A 188 19.45 6.26 -22.53
C ARG A 188 19.48 7.20 -21.32
N PRO A 189 18.47 8.07 -21.14
CA PRO A 189 18.45 9.02 -20.02
C PRO A 189 18.18 8.31 -18.69
N GLN A 190 18.58 8.96 -17.60
CA GLN A 190 18.15 8.62 -16.24
C GLN A 190 17.26 9.72 -15.67
N PHE A 191 16.34 9.34 -14.78
CA PHE A 191 15.43 10.25 -14.10
C PHE A 191 15.53 10.12 -12.58
N SER A 192 15.42 11.25 -11.88
CA SER A 192 14.95 11.31 -10.50
C SER A 192 13.41 11.31 -10.45
N GLY A 193 12.82 11.05 -9.28
CA GLY A 193 11.36 11.16 -9.12
C GLY A 193 10.84 12.57 -9.42
N HIS A 194 11.60 13.61 -9.07
CA HIS A 194 11.25 15.01 -9.38
C HIS A 194 11.22 15.26 -10.89
N GLU A 195 12.28 14.88 -11.61
CA GLU A 195 12.33 15.06 -13.07
C GLU A 195 11.20 14.30 -13.76
N LEU A 196 10.91 13.09 -13.31
CA LEU A 196 9.84 12.28 -13.89
C LEU A 196 8.46 12.89 -13.66
N ARG A 197 8.23 13.45 -12.47
CA ARG A 197 6.99 14.16 -12.14
C ARG A 197 6.77 15.35 -13.07
N ASP A 198 7.78 16.18 -13.27
CA ASP A 198 7.68 17.36 -14.15
C ASP A 198 7.50 16.95 -15.61
N LEU A 199 8.22 15.91 -16.06
CA LEU A 199 8.07 15.36 -17.41
C LEU A 199 6.63 14.87 -17.67
N ILE A 200 6.04 14.12 -16.74
CA ILE A 200 4.65 13.65 -16.85
C ILE A 200 3.68 14.84 -16.84
N ALA A 201 3.94 15.87 -16.03
CA ALA A 201 3.13 17.08 -16.01
C ALA A 201 3.17 17.83 -17.35
N TYR A 202 4.33 17.91 -18.00
CA TYR A 202 4.45 18.48 -19.34
C TYR A 202 3.63 17.71 -20.37
N VAL A 203 3.80 16.39 -20.46
CA VAL A 203 3.05 15.54 -21.41
C VAL A 203 1.54 15.61 -21.14
N LYS A 204 1.13 15.68 -19.87
CA LYS A 204 -0.27 15.88 -19.49
C LYS A 204 -0.82 17.22 -19.98
N ALA A 205 -0.05 18.30 -19.82
CA ALA A 205 -0.51 19.65 -20.16
C ALA A 205 -0.73 19.88 -21.67
N VAL A 206 -0.04 19.11 -22.52
CA VAL A 206 -0.07 19.27 -23.98
C VAL A 206 -0.93 18.23 -24.70
N SER A 207 -1.34 17.16 -24.01
CA SER A 207 -2.22 16.15 -24.60
C SER A 207 -3.59 16.73 -24.94
N ARG A 208 -4.04 16.50 -26.18
CA ARG A 208 -5.29 17.04 -26.73
C ARG A 208 -6.47 16.10 -26.58
N ALA A 209 -6.26 14.93 -25.98
CA ALA A 209 -7.32 13.96 -25.77
C ALA A 209 -8.31 14.47 -24.71
N ARG A 210 -9.48 14.94 -25.17
CA ARG A 210 -10.61 15.33 -24.31
C ARG A 210 -11.12 14.11 -23.56
N GLY A 211 -10.81 14.05 -22.27
CA GLY A 211 -11.27 13.01 -21.37
C GLY A 211 -10.43 13.00 -20.11
N ASP A 212 -10.43 14.11 -19.35
CA ASP A 212 -9.86 14.16 -18.01
C ASP A 212 -10.78 13.37 -17.08
N GLN A 213 -10.79 12.04 -17.24
CA GLN A 213 -11.10 11.17 -16.13
C GLN A 213 -9.76 10.94 -15.46
N PRO A 214 -9.49 11.53 -14.29
CA PRO A 214 -8.48 11.01 -13.41
C PRO A 214 -8.93 9.61 -13.03
N MET A 215 -8.66 8.61 -13.88
CA MET A 215 -8.50 7.25 -13.42
C MET A 215 -7.16 7.24 -12.70
N GLN A 216 -7.15 7.94 -11.56
CA GLN A 216 -6.18 7.72 -10.50
C GLN A 216 -6.29 6.24 -10.24
N VAL A 217 -5.27 5.52 -10.71
CA VAL A 217 -5.19 4.09 -10.45
C VAL A 217 -5.17 3.98 -8.94
N LEU A 218 -6.26 3.44 -8.42
CA LEU A 218 -6.47 3.23 -7.00
C LEU A 218 -5.26 2.48 -6.46
N PRO A 219 -4.91 2.66 -5.19
CA PRO A 219 -3.86 1.85 -4.58
C PRO A 219 -4.24 0.39 -4.81
N GLY A 220 -3.38 -0.33 -5.50
CA GLY A 220 -3.75 -1.64 -6.04
C GLY A 220 -4.02 -2.65 -4.93
N ARG A 221 -4.73 -3.72 -5.28
CA ARG A 221 -5.11 -4.78 -4.34
C ARG A 221 -3.86 -5.56 -3.94
N ALA A 222 -3.40 -5.40 -2.71
CA ALA A 222 -2.16 -6.02 -2.23
C ALA A 222 -2.13 -7.55 -2.38
N GLU A 223 -3.24 -8.25 -2.11
CA GLU A 223 -3.32 -9.71 -2.29
C GLU A 223 -3.16 -10.12 -3.77
N GLU A 224 -3.74 -9.36 -4.70
CA GLU A 224 -3.51 -9.57 -6.12
C GLU A 224 -2.07 -9.26 -6.49
N GLY A 225 -1.53 -8.16 -5.95
CA GLY A 225 -0.17 -7.74 -6.18
C GLY A 225 0.85 -8.80 -5.80
N GLU A 226 0.64 -9.49 -4.68
CA GLU A 226 1.47 -10.63 -4.28
C GLU A 226 1.42 -11.76 -5.31
N ARG A 227 0.21 -12.14 -5.74
CA ARG A 227 0.00 -13.17 -6.77
C ARG A 227 0.66 -12.79 -8.09
N LEU A 228 0.50 -11.55 -8.52
CA LEU A 228 1.10 -11.00 -9.74
C LEU A 228 2.62 -10.89 -9.63
N PHE A 229 3.15 -10.50 -8.47
CA PHE A 229 4.59 -10.42 -8.23
C PHE A 229 5.26 -11.79 -8.38
N ALA A 230 4.61 -12.86 -7.88
CA ALA A 230 5.05 -14.22 -8.12
C ALA A 230 4.84 -14.66 -9.58
N ALA A 231 3.64 -14.45 -10.14
CA ALA A 231 3.28 -14.90 -11.49
C ALA A 231 4.08 -14.20 -12.61
N ARG A 232 4.56 -12.97 -12.38
CA ARG A 232 5.43 -12.22 -13.30
C ARG A 232 6.91 -12.51 -13.05
N GLY A 233 7.25 -13.46 -12.18
CA GLY A 233 8.63 -13.91 -11.92
C GLY A 233 9.48 -12.90 -11.15
N CYS A 234 8.86 -11.88 -10.53
CA CYS A 234 9.61 -10.85 -9.81
C CYS A 234 10.31 -11.46 -8.58
N VAL A 235 9.64 -12.39 -7.89
CA VAL A 235 10.15 -13.07 -6.69
C VAL A 235 11.40 -13.93 -6.96
N ASP A 236 11.60 -14.39 -8.19
CA ASP A 236 12.75 -15.23 -8.58
C ASP A 236 14.06 -14.44 -8.57
N CYS A 237 13.97 -13.12 -8.68
CA CYS A 237 15.12 -12.22 -8.61
C CYS A 237 15.11 -11.33 -7.36
N HIS A 238 13.93 -10.92 -6.89
CA HIS A 238 13.77 -9.95 -5.81
C HIS A 238 13.20 -10.59 -4.55
N GLY A 239 14.04 -10.72 -3.52
CA GLY A 239 13.62 -11.23 -2.22
C GLY A 239 12.65 -10.31 -1.46
N ILE A 240 11.69 -10.91 -0.78
CA ILE A 240 10.74 -10.29 0.16
C ILE A 240 10.86 -10.99 1.52
N LYS A 241 11.24 -10.26 2.57
CA LYS A 241 11.37 -10.74 3.96
C LYS A 241 12.17 -12.06 4.08
N GLY A 242 13.20 -12.22 3.24
CA GLY A 242 14.07 -13.42 3.22
C GLY A 242 13.60 -14.54 2.30
N VAL A 243 12.51 -14.38 1.56
CA VAL A 243 11.97 -15.34 0.58
C VAL A 243 12.16 -14.80 -0.83
N GLY A 244 12.69 -15.60 -1.76
CA GLY A 244 12.94 -15.22 -3.16
C GLY A 244 14.43 -15.21 -3.53
N GLY A 245 14.75 -14.71 -4.73
CA GLY A 245 16.11 -14.73 -5.26
C GLY A 245 17.01 -13.61 -4.72
N PRO A 246 18.34 -13.84 -4.59
CA PRO A 246 19.31 -12.82 -4.18
C PRO A 246 19.90 -12.02 -5.36
N VAL A 247 19.26 -12.05 -6.53
CA VAL A 247 19.82 -11.48 -7.77
C VAL A 247 19.68 -9.96 -7.80
N GLY A 248 18.47 -9.49 -7.54
CA GLY A 248 18.15 -8.09 -7.35
C GLY A 248 18.15 -7.70 -5.87
N PRO A 249 18.16 -6.40 -5.56
CA PRO A 249 17.96 -5.95 -4.18
C PRO A 249 16.60 -6.43 -3.67
N ALA A 250 16.54 -6.75 -2.36
CA ALA A 250 15.28 -7.06 -1.71
C ALA A 250 14.29 -5.89 -1.89
N LEU A 251 13.04 -6.20 -2.21
CA LEU A 251 11.98 -5.20 -2.39
C LEU A 251 11.09 -5.04 -1.14
N SER A 252 11.56 -5.58 -0.01
CA SER A 252 11.00 -5.36 1.32
C SER A 252 12.03 -4.72 2.24
N GLY A 253 11.64 -3.67 2.99
CA GLY A 253 12.49 -3.03 4.00
C GLY A 253 12.47 -1.50 3.93
N LYS A 254 12.84 -0.82 5.02
CA LYS A 254 12.72 0.65 5.14
C LYS A 254 13.43 1.39 3.98
N ARG A 255 12.63 2.18 3.23
CA ARG A 255 13.03 3.21 2.24
C ARG A 255 13.39 2.72 0.84
N LEU A 256 12.63 1.80 0.25
CA LEU A 256 12.90 1.46 -1.16
C LEU A 256 12.54 2.61 -2.11
N TYR A 257 11.41 3.30 -1.89
CA TYR A 257 11.00 4.47 -2.69
C TYR A 257 10.31 5.54 -1.82
N SER A 258 10.66 6.82 -1.98
CA SER A 258 10.03 7.90 -1.21
C SER A 258 8.68 8.34 -1.80
N SER A 259 8.43 7.98 -3.07
CA SER A 259 7.14 8.14 -3.75
C SER A 259 6.99 7.21 -4.97
N LEU A 260 5.81 7.24 -5.60
CA LEU A 260 5.54 6.50 -6.84
C LEU A 260 6.38 7.00 -8.01
N PHE A 261 6.75 8.28 -8.04
CA PHE A 261 7.64 8.79 -9.07
C PHE A 261 9.05 8.26 -8.89
N ASP A 262 9.53 8.10 -7.65
CA ASP A 262 10.80 7.41 -7.39
C ASP A 262 10.75 5.94 -7.84
N PHE A 263 9.63 5.25 -7.57
CA PHE A 263 9.43 3.87 -8.05
C PHE A 263 9.48 3.79 -9.57
N ALA A 264 8.72 4.64 -10.27
CA ALA A 264 8.66 4.66 -11.73
C ALA A 264 10.01 5.03 -12.37
N ALA A 265 10.72 6.00 -11.79
CA ALA A 265 12.08 6.36 -12.19
C ALA A 265 13.06 5.21 -11.97
N ALA A 266 12.97 4.50 -10.84
CA ALA A 266 13.81 3.35 -10.57
C ALA A 266 13.55 2.18 -11.53
N MET A 267 12.29 1.89 -11.86
CA MET A 267 11.91 0.91 -12.89
C MET A 267 12.57 1.26 -14.24
N TRP A 268 12.48 2.52 -14.67
CA TRP A 268 13.12 2.98 -15.91
C TRP A 268 14.65 2.87 -15.89
N ASN A 269 15.27 3.36 -14.81
CA ASN A 269 16.72 3.44 -14.65
C ASN A 269 17.36 2.05 -14.52
N LYS A 270 16.71 1.13 -13.79
CA LYS A 270 17.18 -0.24 -13.55
C LYS A 270 16.76 -1.21 -14.65
N GLY A 271 15.81 -0.84 -15.50
CA GLY A 271 15.35 -1.60 -16.66
C GLY A 271 16.48 -2.29 -17.44
N PRO A 272 17.52 -1.57 -17.91
CA PRO A 272 18.61 -2.19 -18.68
C PRO A 272 19.36 -3.29 -17.93
N VAL A 273 19.54 -3.15 -16.60
CA VAL A 273 20.19 -4.19 -15.79
C VAL A 273 19.28 -5.40 -15.66
N MET A 274 17.99 -5.18 -15.37
CA MET A 274 16.99 -6.24 -15.28
C MET A 274 16.87 -7.01 -16.60
N MET A 275 16.75 -6.32 -17.74
CA MET A 275 16.60 -6.97 -19.04
C MET A 275 17.83 -7.78 -19.44
N ARG A 276 19.06 -7.31 -19.12
CA ARG A 276 20.28 -8.09 -19.37
C ARG A 276 20.32 -9.37 -18.54
N GLU A 277 19.93 -9.30 -17.28
CA GLU A 277 19.87 -10.48 -16.42
C GLU A 277 18.77 -11.46 -16.85
N MET A 278 17.60 -10.96 -17.26
CA MET A 278 16.55 -11.79 -17.86
C MET A 278 17.05 -12.48 -19.14
N GLN A 279 17.72 -11.73 -20.03
CA GLN A 279 18.30 -12.29 -21.25
C GLN A 279 19.34 -13.36 -20.96
N ARG A 280 20.26 -13.12 -20.00
CA ARG A 280 21.27 -14.12 -19.58
C ARG A 280 20.65 -15.40 -19.04
N ARG A 281 19.50 -15.29 -18.38
CA ARG A 281 18.77 -16.41 -17.77
C ARG A 281 17.72 -17.02 -18.70
N VAL A 282 17.61 -16.53 -19.94
CA VAL A 282 16.62 -16.96 -20.93
C VAL A 282 15.18 -16.81 -20.40
N VAL A 283 14.95 -15.74 -19.63
CA VAL A 283 13.63 -15.37 -19.11
C VAL A 283 13.06 -14.27 -20.03
N PRO A 284 11.86 -14.44 -20.59
CA PRO A 284 11.22 -13.39 -21.37
C PRO A 284 10.84 -12.22 -20.48
N VAL A 285 10.93 -10.99 -21.00
CA VAL A 285 10.45 -9.80 -20.29
C VAL A 285 8.92 -9.90 -20.15
N PRO A 286 8.37 -10.01 -18.93
CA PRO A 286 6.94 -10.15 -18.76
C PRO A 286 6.25 -8.82 -19.11
N PRO A 287 5.20 -8.82 -19.94
CA PRO A 287 4.40 -7.62 -20.13
C PRO A 287 3.70 -7.26 -18.81
N LEU A 288 3.61 -5.96 -18.51
CA LEU A 288 2.95 -5.45 -17.31
C LEU A 288 1.87 -4.45 -17.68
N GLN A 289 0.61 -4.75 -17.36
CA GLN A 289 -0.46 -3.78 -17.50
C GLN A 289 -0.45 -2.77 -16.34
N ALA A 290 -1.01 -1.58 -16.55
CA ALA A 290 -0.98 -0.52 -15.53
C ALA A 290 -1.74 -0.89 -14.24
N ASN A 291 -2.86 -1.61 -14.35
CA ASN A 291 -3.61 -2.15 -13.22
C ASN A 291 -2.81 -3.24 -12.47
N GLU A 292 -2.15 -4.14 -13.20
CA GLU A 292 -1.31 -5.18 -12.60
C GLU A 292 -0.12 -4.58 -11.85
N LEU A 293 0.53 -3.57 -12.44
CA LEU A 293 1.64 -2.88 -11.80
C LEU A 293 1.17 -2.08 -10.58
N ALA A 294 -0.04 -1.51 -10.62
CA ALA A 294 -0.63 -0.88 -9.44
C ALA A 294 -0.89 -1.88 -8.32
N ASP A 295 -1.43 -3.06 -8.64
CA ASP A 295 -1.63 -4.16 -7.68
C ASP A 295 -0.29 -4.58 -7.07
N ILE A 296 0.75 -4.80 -7.87
CA ILE A 296 2.11 -5.10 -7.40
C ILE A 296 2.67 -3.99 -6.49
N VAL A 297 2.53 -2.73 -6.89
CA VAL A 297 2.99 -1.60 -6.04
C VAL A 297 2.18 -1.53 -4.75
N GLY A 298 0.87 -1.81 -4.80
CA GLY A 298 0.02 -1.93 -3.63
C GLY A 298 0.51 -3.02 -2.66
N TYR A 299 0.92 -4.18 -3.19
CA TYR A 299 1.56 -5.23 -2.40
C TYR A 299 2.86 -4.77 -1.75
N LEU A 300 3.79 -4.19 -2.52
CA LEU A 300 5.07 -3.71 -2.00
C LEU A 300 4.89 -2.62 -0.93
N TYR A 301 3.90 -1.75 -1.12
CA TYR A 301 3.54 -0.73 -0.14
C TYR A 301 2.94 -1.36 1.13
N ALA A 302 2.07 -2.37 0.99
CA ALA A 302 1.48 -3.09 2.11
C ALA A 302 2.53 -3.77 3.01
N LEU A 303 3.65 -4.23 2.43
CA LEU A 303 4.76 -4.80 3.17
C LEU A 303 5.44 -3.80 4.12
N GLU A 304 5.47 -2.52 3.77
CA GLU A 304 5.97 -1.43 4.61
C GLU A 304 4.88 -0.86 5.54
N TYR A 305 3.62 -0.87 5.08
CA TYR A 305 2.45 -0.34 5.79
C TYR A 305 2.16 -1.07 7.10
N PHE A 306 2.37 -2.40 7.16
CA PHE A 306 2.36 -3.17 8.40
C PHE A 306 3.78 -3.47 8.85
N ALA A 307 4.23 -2.83 9.93
CA ALA A 307 5.57 -2.97 10.50
C ALA A 307 5.90 -4.35 11.12
N GLY A 308 5.07 -5.37 10.86
CA GLY A 308 5.10 -6.69 11.49
C GLY A 308 4.17 -6.78 12.72
N PRO A 309 3.96 -7.99 13.27
CA PRO A 309 3.20 -8.16 14.50
C PRO A 309 3.95 -7.51 15.67
N GLY A 310 3.24 -6.78 16.52
CA GLY A 310 3.81 -6.22 17.75
C GLY A 310 4.24 -7.32 18.72
N ASP A 311 5.31 -7.07 19.49
CA ASP A 311 5.77 -7.91 20.59
C ASP A 311 4.79 -7.75 21.77
N PRO A 312 4.03 -8.80 22.14
CA PRO A 312 3.07 -8.72 23.24
C PRO A 312 3.69 -8.32 24.57
N ARG A 313 4.93 -8.73 24.86
CA ARG A 313 5.58 -8.39 26.14
C ARG A 313 5.86 -6.90 26.24
N ARG A 314 6.39 -6.32 25.16
CA ARG A 314 6.61 -4.86 25.08
C ARG A 314 5.29 -4.11 25.13
N GLY A 315 4.24 -4.63 24.49
CA GLY A 315 2.90 -4.03 24.55
C GLY A 315 2.34 -4.00 25.96
N GLU A 316 2.50 -5.10 26.72
CA GLU A 316 2.13 -5.17 28.14
C GLU A 316 2.87 -4.11 28.99
N GLU A 317 4.18 -3.99 28.80
CA GLU A 317 5.01 -2.98 29.48
C GLU A 317 4.52 -1.56 29.16
N ILE A 318 4.18 -1.28 27.90
CA ILE A 318 3.70 0.04 27.46
C ILE A 318 2.34 0.36 28.08
N ILE A 319 1.36 -0.55 28.04
CA ILE A 319 0.04 -0.25 28.62
C ILE A 319 0.10 -0.07 30.14
N LYS A 320 1.03 -0.77 30.80
CA LYS A 320 1.30 -0.59 32.23
C LYS A 320 1.94 0.77 32.49
N ALA A 321 2.99 1.12 31.73
CA ALA A 321 3.70 2.38 31.90
C ALA A 321 2.84 3.61 31.59
N LYS A 322 1.88 3.49 30.66
CA LYS A 322 0.93 4.57 30.33
C LYS A 322 -0.34 4.57 31.20
N GLY A 323 -0.37 3.77 32.28
CA GLY A 323 -1.45 3.79 33.28
C GLY A 323 -2.76 3.14 32.85
N CYS A 324 -2.80 2.41 31.73
CA CYS A 324 -4.04 1.78 31.25
C CYS A 324 -4.59 0.77 32.28
N LEU A 325 -3.68 0.08 33.00
CA LEU A 325 -4.03 -0.93 33.99
C LEU A 325 -4.58 -0.36 35.32
N ASP A 326 -4.55 0.96 35.50
CA ASP A 326 -5.17 1.60 36.67
C ASP A 326 -6.70 1.59 36.55
N CYS A 327 -7.22 1.60 35.32
CA CYS A 327 -8.65 1.50 35.03
C CYS A 327 -9.07 0.14 34.47
N HIS A 328 -8.26 -0.43 33.57
CA HIS A 328 -8.54 -1.71 32.91
C HIS A 328 -7.95 -2.90 33.67
N ALA A 329 -8.66 -4.02 33.64
CA ALA A 329 -8.14 -5.30 34.09
C ALA A 329 -7.59 -6.14 32.93
N VAL A 330 -6.73 -7.10 33.26
CA VAL A 330 -6.34 -8.23 32.42
C VAL A 330 -6.59 -9.50 33.22
N GLY A 331 -7.54 -10.33 32.79
CA GLY A 331 -7.86 -11.58 33.48
C GLY A 331 -8.29 -11.36 34.94
N GLY A 332 -9.04 -10.29 35.18
CA GLY A 332 -9.50 -9.88 36.51
C GLY A 332 -8.46 -9.19 37.40
N LYS A 333 -7.23 -8.95 36.92
CA LYS A 333 -6.17 -8.23 37.66
C LYS A 333 -5.99 -6.82 37.11
N GLY A 334 -5.94 -5.82 38.00
CA GLY A 334 -5.80 -4.40 37.65
C GLY A 334 -7.04 -3.58 38.04
N GLY A 335 -7.27 -2.49 37.32
CA GLY A 335 -8.41 -1.61 37.54
C GLY A 335 -9.76 -2.28 37.25
N ARG A 336 -10.81 -1.83 37.94
CA ARG A 336 -12.20 -2.30 37.75
C ARG A 336 -13.14 -1.23 37.18
N ALA A 337 -12.59 -0.06 36.86
CA ALA A 337 -13.36 1.08 36.35
C ALA A 337 -13.65 0.99 34.85
N ALA A 338 -12.91 0.15 34.12
CA ALA A 338 -13.05 -0.04 32.68
C ALA A 338 -13.10 -1.54 32.32
N PRO A 339 -13.54 -1.90 31.09
CA PRO A 339 -13.65 -3.30 30.66
C PRO A 339 -12.31 -4.05 30.74
N ASP A 340 -12.40 -5.32 31.11
CA ASP A 340 -11.27 -6.26 31.13
C ASP A 340 -10.84 -6.59 29.69
N PHE A 341 -9.54 -6.44 29.40
CA PHE A 341 -8.99 -6.69 28.08
C PHE A 341 -9.17 -8.15 27.63
N GLU A 342 -9.06 -9.13 28.53
CA GLU A 342 -9.26 -10.55 28.17
C GLU A 342 -10.72 -10.88 27.84
N LYS A 343 -11.67 -10.07 28.33
CA LYS A 343 -13.11 -10.25 28.03
C LYS A 343 -13.53 -9.57 26.73
N SER A 344 -12.65 -8.75 26.15
CA SER A 344 -12.90 -8.06 24.89
C SER A 344 -12.83 -9.05 23.72
N ARG A 345 -13.94 -9.18 22.97
CA ARG A 345 -14.02 -10.10 21.83
C ARG A 345 -13.60 -9.42 20.53
N GLY A 346 -13.15 -10.23 19.57
CA GLY A 346 -12.91 -9.78 18.21
C GLY A 346 -11.62 -8.98 18.01
N LEU A 347 -10.68 -9.00 18.95
CA LEU A 347 -9.39 -8.29 18.84
C LEU A 347 -8.37 -9.04 17.96
N ASN A 348 -8.79 -9.89 17.02
CA ASN A 348 -7.88 -10.77 16.28
C ASN A 348 -7.11 -10.07 15.14
N GLU A 349 -7.59 -8.92 14.65
CA GLU A 349 -6.94 -8.15 13.57
C GLU A 349 -6.59 -6.73 14.04
N PRO A 350 -5.55 -6.08 13.48
CA PRO A 350 -5.16 -4.73 13.88
C PRO A 350 -6.30 -3.71 13.75
N ALA A 351 -7.06 -3.77 12.64
CA ALA A 351 -8.21 -2.89 12.43
C ALA A 351 -9.33 -3.10 13.46
N ASN A 352 -9.49 -4.31 13.97
CA ASN A 352 -10.47 -4.58 15.02
C ASN A 352 -10.06 -3.93 16.34
N VAL A 353 -8.77 -3.99 16.68
CA VAL A 353 -8.22 -3.31 17.87
C VAL A 353 -8.37 -1.80 17.74
N VAL A 354 -8.01 -1.22 16.59
CA VAL A 354 -8.14 0.23 16.37
C VAL A 354 -9.60 0.68 16.40
N ALA A 355 -10.51 -0.06 15.79
CA ALA A 355 -11.95 0.23 15.84
C ALA A 355 -12.48 0.19 17.28
N ALA A 356 -12.12 -0.84 18.04
CA ALA A 356 -12.52 -0.97 19.44
C ALA A 356 -11.96 0.18 20.30
N MET A 357 -10.68 0.50 20.13
CA MET A 357 -10.04 1.63 20.81
C MET A 357 -10.68 2.96 20.43
N TRP A 358 -10.98 3.21 19.16
CA TRP A 358 -11.64 4.45 18.71
C TRP A 358 -13.03 4.60 19.30
N ASN A 359 -13.88 3.58 19.16
CA ASN A 359 -15.27 3.62 19.64
C ASN A 359 -15.35 3.71 21.17
N HIS A 360 -14.48 2.99 21.88
CA HIS A 360 -14.38 3.09 23.35
C HIS A 360 -13.74 4.40 23.80
N GLY A 361 -12.79 4.90 23.00
CA GLY A 361 -11.94 6.04 23.31
C GLY A 361 -12.73 7.31 23.61
N VAL A 362 -13.86 7.54 22.95
CA VAL A 362 -14.67 8.74 23.23
C VAL A 362 -15.31 8.72 24.62
N ALA A 363 -15.77 7.55 25.07
CA ALA A 363 -16.29 7.39 26.43
C ALA A 363 -15.17 7.48 27.47
N MET A 364 -14.02 6.86 27.19
CA MET A 364 -12.82 6.96 28.01
C MET A 364 -12.37 8.42 28.14
N GLU A 365 -12.37 9.16 27.04
CA GLU A 365 -11.90 10.55 26.99
C GLU A 365 -12.79 11.50 27.80
N GLN A 366 -14.11 11.26 27.82
CA GLN A 366 -15.02 11.93 28.75
C GLN A 366 -14.69 11.62 30.21
N LYS A 367 -14.55 10.34 30.55
CA LYS A 367 -14.24 9.91 31.93
C LYS A 367 -12.90 10.47 32.42
N MET A 368 -11.87 10.43 31.57
CA MET A 368 -10.55 10.96 31.89
C MET A 368 -10.56 12.47 32.13
N ARG A 369 -11.33 13.23 31.33
CA ARG A 369 -11.53 14.66 31.61
C ARG A 369 -12.20 14.91 32.95
N ASP A 370 -13.26 14.18 33.26
CA ASP A 370 -14.02 14.36 34.50
C ASP A 370 -13.13 14.07 35.72
N GLU A 371 -12.21 13.11 35.59
CA GLU A 371 -11.22 12.76 36.60
C GLU A 371 -9.90 13.57 36.50
N LYS A 372 -9.81 14.51 35.56
CA LYS A 372 -8.63 15.36 35.30
C LYS A 372 -7.34 14.56 35.05
N LEU A 373 -7.47 13.42 34.37
CA LEU A 373 -6.39 12.54 33.98
C LEU A 373 -5.79 12.95 32.62
N PHE A 374 -4.52 12.67 32.42
CA PHE A 374 -3.83 12.90 31.16
C PHE A 374 -4.14 11.81 30.13
N TRP A 375 -4.46 12.20 28.89
CA TRP A 375 -4.65 11.26 27.79
C TRP A 375 -3.34 10.55 27.43
N PRO A 376 -3.30 9.21 27.37
CA PRO A 376 -2.08 8.47 27.05
C PRO A 376 -1.75 8.63 25.55
N MET A 377 -0.56 9.16 25.26
CA MET A 377 -0.09 9.38 23.88
C MET A 377 0.82 8.24 23.43
N PHE A 378 0.68 7.80 22.18
CA PHE A 378 1.50 6.74 21.60
C PHE A 378 2.31 7.22 20.39
N LYS A 379 3.55 6.75 20.27
CA LYS A 379 4.26 6.71 18.98
C LYS A 379 3.77 5.52 18.15
N GLY A 380 3.96 5.55 16.82
CA GLY A 380 3.51 4.46 15.96
C GLY A 380 4.14 3.10 16.28
N ASP A 381 5.41 3.08 16.70
CA ASP A 381 6.10 1.86 17.14
C ASP A 381 5.56 1.34 18.48
N GLU A 382 5.28 2.22 19.44
CA GLU A 382 4.61 1.87 20.70
C GLU A 382 3.21 1.30 20.42
N PHE A 383 2.43 1.97 19.55
CA PHE A 383 1.08 1.55 19.19
C PHE A 383 1.08 0.18 18.51
N THR A 384 2.10 -0.11 17.70
CA THR A 384 2.33 -1.44 17.12
C THR A 384 2.43 -2.51 18.22
N GLN A 385 3.21 -2.27 19.28
CA GLN A 385 3.37 -3.23 20.38
C GLN A 385 2.07 -3.40 21.17
N VAL A 386 1.36 -2.30 21.46
CA VAL A 386 0.09 -2.32 22.19
C VAL A 386 -0.96 -3.13 21.44
N VAL A 387 -1.09 -2.93 20.13
CA VAL A 387 -1.98 -3.74 19.30
C VAL A 387 -1.57 -5.21 19.35
N GLY A 388 -0.28 -5.52 19.21
CA GLY A 388 0.23 -6.90 19.33
C GLY A 388 -0.13 -7.57 20.66
N TYR A 389 -0.01 -6.85 21.77
CA TYR A 389 -0.44 -7.34 23.07
C TYR A 389 -1.94 -7.58 23.14
N LEU A 390 -2.77 -6.61 22.74
CA LEU A 390 -4.23 -6.75 22.77
C LEU A 390 -4.73 -7.90 21.87
N GLN A 391 -4.09 -8.12 20.72
CA GLN A 391 -4.37 -9.27 19.87
C GLN A 391 -4.00 -10.60 20.54
N SER A 392 -2.93 -10.62 21.34
CA SER A 392 -2.48 -11.83 22.05
C SER A 392 -3.43 -12.29 23.17
N LEU A 393 -4.26 -11.37 23.69
CA LEU A 393 -5.28 -11.65 24.70
C LEU A 393 -6.57 -12.25 24.11
N GLY A 394 -6.77 -12.14 22.79
CA GLY A 394 -7.89 -12.77 22.10
C GLY A 394 -7.74 -14.30 22.03
N PRO A 395 -8.86 -15.05 21.87
CA PRO A 395 -8.77 -16.51 21.75
C PRO A 395 -7.86 -16.89 20.57
N ARG A 396 -6.79 -17.63 20.86
CA ARG A 396 -5.84 -18.10 19.85
C ARG A 396 -6.59 -18.91 18.79
N ARG A 397 -6.42 -18.55 17.50
CA ARG A 397 -6.84 -19.43 16.39
C ARG A 397 -6.14 -20.77 16.60
N ARG A 398 -6.91 -21.83 16.83
CA ARG A 398 -6.43 -23.22 16.80
C ARG A 398 -6.33 -23.69 15.36
#